data_AF-A0A645F2N1-F1
#
_entry.id   AF-A0A645F2N1-F1
#
_cell.length_a   1.000
_cell.length_b   1.000
_cell.length_c   1.000
_cell.angle_alpha   90.00
_cell.angle_beta   90.00
_cell.angle_gamma   90.00
#
_symmetry.space_group_name_H-M   'P 1'
#
loop_
_entity.id
_entity.type
_entity.pdbx_description
1 polymer ?
#
loop_
_entity_poly.entity_id
_entity_poly.type
_entity_poly.pdbx_seq_one_letter_code
_entity_poly.pdbx_strand_id
1 'polypeptide(L)'
;MPLTVSGTNFQSGLTIRLVNGSQTINATGVGIVSSSSATATLNLVGAATGSYDVILTNSDMQSATLAGAFLVNAASVSPTPTPTATATPTATATPTPTTTIGPTTTDTPTPTPTVSPGSLQIQSLTDNRSSYPNSEIPRYEKLELSFQIANSVAGNFQLPFDASAPQGIDGNQGITVNALFTDPDNQVTTQPAFYYQDFQYHVYNNQDWLYPLASYAWKVRFSPNKIGQCSMSLK
;
A
#
# COMPACT_ATOMS: atom_id res chain seq x y z
N MET A 1 -10.66 -4.32 9.74
CA MET A 1 -9.65 -4.52 8.68
C MET A 1 -9.03 -5.91 8.84
N PRO A 2 -9.08 -6.80 7.84
CA PRO A 2 -8.41 -8.10 7.92
C PRO A 2 -6.88 -7.94 7.91
N LEU A 3 -6.20 -8.80 8.65
CA LEU A 3 -4.74 -8.87 8.78
C LEU A 3 -4.30 -10.33 8.64
N THR A 4 -3.24 -10.56 7.88
CA THR A 4 -2.53 -11.86 7.85
C THR A 4 -1.14 -11.66 8.42
N VAL A 5 -0.74 -12.54 9.33
CA VAL A 5 0.56 -12.51 9.99
C VAL A 5 1.30 -13.80 9.65
N SER A 6 2.55 -13.67 9.22
CA SER A 6 3.45 -14.79 8.93
C SER A 6 4.53 -14.90 10.00
N GLY A 7 4.92 -16.11 10.35
CA GLY A 7 5.93 -16.37 11.39
C GLY A 7 6.25 -17.85 11.51
N THR A 8 6.63 -18.28 12.72
CA THR A 8 6.87 -19.68 13.05
C THR A 8 6.34 -19.98 14.44
N ASN A 9 6.04 -21.25 14.71
CA ASN A 9 5.57 -21.75 16.02
C ASN A 9 4.33 -21.04 16.56
N PHE A 10 3.38 -20.68 15.69
CA PHE A 10 2.08 -20.19 16.12
C PHE A 10 1.26 -21.32 16.73
N GLN A 11 0.71 -21.05 17.91
CA GLN A 11 -0.08 -21.99 18.69
C GLN A 11 -1.53 -21.55 18.77
N SER A 12 -2.42 -22.51 19.02
CA SER A 12 -3.83 -22.19 19.31
C SER A 12 -3.93 -21.26 20.52
N GLY A 13 -4.79 -20.24 20.42
CA GLY A 13 -4.90 -19.18 21.42
C GLY A 13 -3.88 -18.04 21.24
N LEU A 14 -3.18 -17.96 20.11
CA LEU A 14 -2.35 -16.81 19.75
C LEU A 14 -3.16 -15.50 19.88
N THR A 15 -2.56 -14.51 20.53
CA THR A 15 -3.08 -13.14 20.59
C THR A 15 -2.17 -12.21 19.80
N ILE A 16 -2.78 -11.22 19.15
CA ILE A 16 -2.09 -10.26 18.28
C ILE A 16 -2.49 -8.86 18.75
N ARG A 17 -1.50 -8.00 18.94
CA ARG A 17 -1.72 -6.63 19.43
C ARG A 17 -0.81 -5.64 18.73
N LEU A 18 -1.35 -4.45 18.45
CA LEU A 18 -0.58 -3.31 17.97
C LEU A 18 -0.34 -2.35 19.13
N VAL A 19 0.90 -1.86 19.29
CA VAL A 19 1.27 -0.90 20.33
C VAL A 19 1.99 0.30 19.71
N ASN A 20 1.53 1.51 20.03
CA ASN A 20 2.20 2.76 19.68
C ASN A 20 2.19 3.65 20.93
N GLY A 21 3.33 3.72 21.63
CA GLY A 21 3.45 4.40 22.91
C GLY A 21 2.46 3.84 23.94
N SER A 22 1.53 4.67 24.42
CA SER A 22 0.48 4.27 25.37
C SER A 22 -0.74 3.64 24.70
N GLN A 23 -0.87 3.72 23.37
CA GLN A 23 -2.02 3.17 22.66
C GLN A 23 -1.83 1.70 22.35
N THR A 24 -2.90 0.93 22.55
CA THR A 24 -2.90 -0.51 22.35
C THR A 24 -4.18 -0.93 21.62
N ILE A 25 -4.03 -1.68 20.52
CA ILE A 25 -5.15 -2.19 19.71
C ILE A 25 -5.06 -3.72 19.69
N ASN A 26 -6.03 -4.38 20.30
CA ASN A 26 -6.13 -5.84 20.28
C ASN A 26 -6.80 -6.30 18.98
N ALA A 27 -6.18 -7.25 18.28
CA ALA A 27 -6.83 -7.90 17.15
C ALA A 27 -7.91 -8.88 17.64
N THR A 28 -8.98 -9.03 16.87
CA THR A 28 -10.08 -9.96 17.14
C THR A 28 -10.16 -11.03 16.07
N GLY A 29 -10.86 -12.14 16.35
CA GLY A 29 -11.01 -13.24 15.40
C GLY A 29 -9.68 -13.86 14.96
N VAL A 30 -8.72 -13.98 15.90
CA VAL A 30 -7.41 -14.56 15.60
C VAL A 30 -7.58 -16.05 15.30
N GLY A 31 -7.30 -16.43 14.05
CA GLY A 31 -7.37 -17.81 13.58
C GLY A 31 -5.99 -18.30 13.15
N ILE A 32 -5.57 -19.47 13.64
CA ILE A 32 -4.36 -20.12 13.16
C ILE A 32 -4.67 -20.88 11.87
N VAL A 33 -4.00 -20.49 10.78
CA VAL A 33 -4.09 -21.18 9.48
C VAL A 33 -3.04 -22.30 9.42
N SER A 34 -1.85 -22.07 9.98
CA SER A 34 -0.79 -23.05 10.15
C SER A 34 0.14 -22.62 11.30
N SER A 35 1.10 -23.45 11.69
CA SER A 35 2.15 -23.05 12.65
C SER A 35 3.00 -21.86 12.18
N SER A 36 2.84 -21.40 10.95
CA SER A 36 3.55 -20.26 10.37
C SER A 36 2.66 -19.14 9.83
N SER A 37 1.33 -19.26 9.97
CA SER A 37 0.39 -18.28 9.42
C SER A 37 -0.85 -18.15 10.30
N ALA A 38 -1.23 -16.91 10.59
CA ALA A 38 -2.43 -16.57 11.34
C ALA A 38 -3.18 -15.42 10.67
N THR A 39 -4.51 -15.43 10.76
CA THR A 39 -5.38 -14.33 10.32
C THR A 39 -6.01 -13.66 11.53
N ALA A 40 -6.33 -12.37 11.42
CA ALA A 40 -7.02 -11.61 12.45
C ALA A 40 -7.75 -10.41 11.85
N THR A 41 -8.53 -9.72 12.67
CA THR A 41 -9.20 -8.46 12.31
C THR A 41 -8.79 -7.35 13.28
N LEU A 42 -8.41 -6.20 12.73
CA LEU A 42 -8.11 -4.99 13.47
C LEU A 42 -9.26 -3.98 13.40
N ASN A 43 -9.57 -3.38 14.55
CA ASN A 43 -10.42 -2.19 14.65
C ASN A 43 -9.52 -0.97 14.89
N LEU A 44 -9.43 -0.07 13.91
CA LEU A 44 -8.57 1.12 13.97
C LEU A 44 -9.36 2.40 14.33
N VAL A 45 -10.62 2.28 14.75
CA VAL A 45 -11.40 3.45 15.16
C VAL A 45 -10.74 4.11 16.37
N GLY A 46 -10.35 5.39 16.22
CA GLY A 46 -9.64 6.15 17.25
C GLY A 46 -8.15 5.83 17.37
N ALA A 47 -7.58 5.00 16.49
CA ALA A 47 -6.15 4.78 16.42
C ALA A 47 -5.41 6.07 16.03
N ALA A 48 -4.37 6.42 16.78
CA ALA A 48 -3.47 7.50 16.41
C ALA A 48 -2.67 7.10 15.17
N THR A 49 -2.31 8.08 14.36
CA THR A 49 -1.47 7.85 13.19
C THR A 49 -0.02 7.57 13.61
N GLY A 50 0.69 6.78 12.82
CA GLY A 50 2.10 6.45 13.06
C GLY A 50 2.37 4.95 13.09
N SER A 51 3.62 4.61 13.39
CA SER A 51 4.10 3.23 13.43
C SER A 51 3.73 2.54 14.74
N TYR A 52 3.24 1.31 14.63
CA TYR A 52 2.90 0.42 15.72
C TYR A 52 3.79 -0.80 15.70
N ASP A 53 4.21 -1.22 16.87
CA ASP A 53 4.84 -2.51 17.12
C ASP A 53 3.78 -3.60 17.07
N VAL A 54 4.09 -4.71 16.39
CA VAL A 54 3.23 -5.89 16.37
C VAL A 54 3.73 -6.86 17.43
N ILE A 55 2.89 -7.14 18.42
CA ILE A 55 3.18 -8.08 19.49
C ILE A 55 2.32 -9.32 19.31
N LEU A 56 2.99 -10.47 19.20
CA LEU A 56 2.39 -11.79 19.13
C LEU A 56 2.62 -12.49 20.46
N THR A 57 1.59 -13.07 21.07
CA THR A 57 1.73 -13.83 22.32
C THR A 57 1.00 -15.16 22.21
N ASN A 58 1.74 -16.25 22.34
CA ASN A 58 1.22 -17.62 22.35
C ASN A 58 0.59 -17.95 23.71
N SER A 59 -0.18 -19.04 23.75
CA SER A 59 -0.84 -19.53 24.96
C SER A 59 0.13 -20.03 26.04
N ASP A 60 1.37 -20.32 25.69
CA ASP A 60 2.49 -20.62 26.59
C ASP A 60 3.17 -19.36 27.17
N MET A 61 2.58 -18.18 26.93
CA MET A 61 3.07 -16.86 27.34
C MET A 61 4.37 -16.41 26.66
N GLN A 62 4.86 -17.14 25.65
CA GLN A 62 5.98 -16.65 24.85
C GLN A 62 5.49 -15.55 23.90
N SER A 63 6.25 -14.46 23.84
CA SER A 63 5.93 -13.30 23.02
C SER A 63 7.04 -12.95 22.05
N ALA A 64 6.66 -12.48 20.86
CA ALA A 64 7.55 -11.85 19.90
C ALA A 64 7.06 -10.44 19.62
N THR A 65 7.99 -9.49 19.55
CA THR A 65 7.70 -8.10 19.18
C THR A 65 8.40 -7.78 17.88
N LEU A 66 7.65 -7.30 16.90
CA LEU A 66 8.17 -6.76 15.66
C LEU A 66 7.94 -5.26 15.65
N ALA A 67 9.01 -4.50 15.92
CA ALA A 67 8.93 -3.06 16.10
C ALA A 67 8.58 -2.33 14.79
N GLY A 68 7.67 -1.36 14.86
CA GLY A 68 7.29 -0.47 13.76
C GLY A 68 6.70 -1.14 12.52
N ALA A 69 6.29 -2.40 12.60
CA ALA A 69 5.88 -3.19 11.44
C ALA A 69 4.49 -2.86 10.90
N PHE A 70 3.70 -2.08 11.62
CA PHE A 70 2.36 -1.69 11.19
C PHE A 70 2.20 -0.18 11.17
N LEU A 71 1.87 0.40 10.03
CA LEU A 71 1.66 1.84 9.88
C LEU A 71 0.16 2.16 9.88
N VAL A 72 -0.29 3.01 10.81
CA VAL A 72 -1.63 3.61 10.77
C VAL A 72 -1.53 4.98 10.11
N ASN A 73 -2.18 5.14 8.97
CA ASN A 73 -2.23 6.41 8.24
C ASN A 73 -3.38 7.28 8.74
N ALA A 74 -3.26 8.60 8.55
CA ALA A 74 -4.38 9.51 8.77
C ALA A 74 -5.55 9.09 7.90
N ALA A 75 -6.76 9.14 8.46
CA ALA A 75 -7.97 9.05 7.65
C ALA A 75 -7.89 10.16 6.60
N SER A 76 -7.96 9.78 5.32
CA SER A 76 -8.03 10.73 4.22
C SER A 76 -9.34 11.51 4.36
N VAL A 77 -9.27 12.74 4.87
CA VAL A 77 -10.39 13.68 4.77
C VAL A 77 -10.38 14.28 3.38
N SER A 78 -11.24 13.75 2.50
CA SER A 78 -11.50 14.42 1.24
C SER A 78 -12.19 15.76 1.55
N PRO A 79 -11.65 16.92 1.15
CA PRO A 79 -12.34 18.18 1.34
C PRO A 79 -13.67 18.14 0.57
N THR A 80 -14.77 18.41 1.25
CA THR A 80 -16.04 18.71 0.57
C THR A 80 -15.82 19.95 -0.28
N PRO A 81 -16.05 19.92 -1.62
CA PRO A 81 -15.85 21.09 -2.45
C PRO A 81 -16.80 22.19 -1.97
N THR A 82 -16.23 23.22 -1.36
CA THR A 82 -16.97 24.44 -1.04
C THR A 82 -17.07 25.24 -2.34
N PRO A 83 -18.26 25.56 -2.87
CA PRO A 83 -18.38 26.37 -4.06
C PRO A 83 -17.77 27.75 -3.76
N THR A 84 -16.59 28.01 -4.32
CA THR A 84 -15.86 29.26 -4.08
C THR A 84 -16.13 30.19 -5.26
N ALA A 85 -16.63 31.39 -4.95
CA ALA A 85 -16.88 32.44 -5.93
C ALA A 85 -15.58 32.83 -6.65
N THR A 86 -15.65 32.91 -7.97
CA THR A 86 -14.54 33.21 -8.87
C THR A 86 -13.94 34.59 -8.59
N ALA A 87 -12.73 34.63 -8.01
CA ALA A 87 -11.93 35.85 -7.96
C ALA A 87 -11.18 36.05 -9.28
N THR A 88 -11.30 37.24 -9.85
CA THR A 88 -10.62 37.68 -11.08
C THR A 88 -9.11 37.84 -10.82
N PRO A 89 -8.21 37.14 -11.54
CA PRO A 89 -6.78 37.23 -11.26
C PRO A 89 -6.17 38.53 -11.80
N THR A 90 -5.38 39.20 -10.96
CA THR A 90 -4.41 40.23 -11.36
C THR A 90 -3.07 39.54 -11.61
N ALA A 91 -2.46 39.76 -12.78
CA ALA A 91 -1.19 39.16 -13.16
C ALA A 91 -0.05 39.63 -12.24
N THR A 92 0.74 38.69 -11.72
CA THR A 92 1.97 38.97 -10.95
C THR A 92 3.16 38.28 -11.63
N ALA A 93 4.26 39.01 -11.78
CA ALA A 93 5.40 38.65 -12.62
C ALA A 93 6.26 37.49 -12.10
N THR A 94 6.80 36.74 -13.06
CA THR A 94 7.66 35.56 -12.95
C THR A 94 9.05 35.86 -12.35
N PRO A 95 9.51 35.16 -11.30
CA PRO A 95 10.93 35.12 -10.97
C PRO A 95 11.67 34.07 -11.83
N THR A 96 12.82 34.50 -12.36
CA THR A 96 13.78 33.73 -13.16
C THR A 96 14.54 32.70 -12.31
N PRO A 97 14.74 31.44 -12.75
CA PRO A 97 15.54 30.47 -12.01
C PRO A 97 17.03 30.80 -12.12
N THR A 98 17.73 30.83 -10.99
CA THR A 98 19.19 30.95 -10.92
C THR A 98 19.80 29.55 -10.76
N THR A 99 20.65 29.13 -11.69
CA THR A 99 21.46 27.91 -11.59
C THR A 99 22.69 28.18 -10.73
N THR A 100 22.87 27.42 -9.65
CA THR A 100 24.12 27.41 -8.88
C THR A 100 24.67 25.97 -8.87
N ILE A 101 25.84 25.77 -9.48
CA ILE A 101 26.60 24.52 -9.41
C ILE A 101 27.52 24.62 -8.18
N GLY A 102 27.33 23.73 -7.20
CA GLY A 102 28.22 23.55 -6.05
C GLY A 102 29.24 22.42 -6.28
N PRO A 103 30.46 22.50 -5.74
CA PRO A 103 31.52 21.52 -5.98
C PRO A 103 31.24 20.17 -5.30
N THR A 104 31.49 19.11 -6.06
CA THR A 104 31.44 17.70 -5.70
C THR A 104 32.47 17.34 -4.62
N THR A 105 32.03 16.79 -3.49
CA THR A 105 32.89 16.04 -2.57
C THR A 105 32.75 14.55 -2.83
N THR A 106 33.86 13.91 -3.20
CA THR A 106 33.96 12.47 -3.44
C THR A 106 34.02 11.72 -2.11
N ASP A 107 32.88 11.19 -1.66
CA ASP A 107 32.85 10.26 -0.55
C ASP A 107 33.31 8.87 -1.02
N THR A 108 34.31 8.35 -0.32
CA THR A 108 34.87 7.00 -0.52
C THR A 108 33.85 5.97 -0.02
N PRO A 109 33.43 4.97 -0.83
CA PRO A 109 32.44 3.99 -0.40
C PRO A 109 33.03 3.12 0.73
N THR A 110 32.47 3.27 1.92
CA THR A 110 32.67 2.33 3.02
C THR A 110 31.93 1.04 2.66
N PRO A 111 32.51 -0.16 2.78
CA PRO A 111 31.85 -1.40 2.37
C PRO A 111 30.54 -1.59 3.16
N THR A 112 29.43 -1.55 2.42
CA THR A 112 28.08 -1.77 2.92
C THR A 112 27.99 -3.15 3.59
N PRO A 113 27.53 -3.27 4.85
CA PRO A 113 27.27 -4.58 5.44
C PRO A 113 26.27 -5.33 4.55
N THR A 114 26.61 -6.56 4.18
CA THR A 114 25.76 -7.43 3.37
C THR A 114 24.54 -7.85 4.20
N VAL A 115 23.50 -7.03 4.20
CA VAL A 115 22.17 -7.44 4.66
C VAL A 115 21.70 -8.57 3.75
N SER A 116 21.33 -9.71 4.34
CA SER A 116 20.67 -10.80 3.63
C SER A 116 19.43 -10.22 2.94
N PRO A 117 19.28 -10.31 1.60
CA PRO A 117 18.10 -9.79 0.93
C PRO A 117 16.88 -10.49 1.51
N GLY A 118 15.91 -9.71 2.01
CA GLY A 118 14.66 -10.24 2.53
C GLY A 118 13.88 -10.97 1.44
N SER A 119 12.89 -11.78 1.81
CA SER A 119 12.00 -12.41 0.81
C SER A 119 11.14 -11.35 0.11
N LEU A 120 10.84 -11.60 -1.18
CA LEU A 120 9.87 -10.81 -1.95
C LEU A 120 8.55 -10.72 -1.18
N GLN A 121 8.02 -9.51 -1.02
CA GLN A 121 6.83 -9.27 -0.20
C GLN A 121 6.07 -8.02 -0.61
N ILE A 122 4.76 -8.03 -0.38
CA ILE A 122 3.89 -6.86 -0.48
C ILE A 122 3.92 -6.12 0.85
N GLN A 123 4.00 -4.79 0.80
CA GLN A 123 3.98 -3.90 1.96
C GLN A 123 2.96 -2.79 1.78
N SER A 124 2.57 -2.15 2.89
CA SER A 124 1.77 -0.92 2.89
C SER A 124 0.46 -1.03 2.09
N LEU A 125 -0.23 -2.17 2.17
CA LEU A 125 -1.49 -2.39 1.47
C LEU A 125 -2.61 -1.55 2.08
N THR A 126 -3.19 -0.66 1.26
CA THR A 126 -4.33 0.20 1.61
C THR A 126 -5.38 0.18 0.50
N ASP A 127 -6.61 0.61 0.82
CA ASP A 127 -7.70 0.75 -0.15
C ASP A 127 -8.58 1.98 0.11
N ASN A 128 -9.49 2.27 -0.80
CA ASN A 128 -10.38 3.44 -0.77
C ASN A 128 -11.77 3.17 -0.18
N ARG A 129 -11.99 2.06 0.54
CA ARG A 129 -13.32 1.76 1.12
C ARG A 129 -13.83 2.83 2.06
N SER A 130 -12.93 3.46 2.82
CA SER A 130 -13.27 4.55 3.74
C SER A 130 -13.88 5.78 3.06
N SER A 131 -13.72 5.92 1.74
CA SER A 131 -14.36 6.99 0.95
C SER A 131 -15.84 6.74 0.69
N TYR A 132 -16.37 5.57 1.04
CA TYR A 132 -17.75 5.19 0.80
C TYR A 132 -18.54 5.03 2.11
N PRO A 133 -19.88 5.21 2.09
CA PRO A 133 -20.72 4.93 3.23
C PRO A 133 -20.47 3.52 3.79
N ASN A 134 -20.44 3.40 5.12
CA ASN A 134 -20.24 2.13 5.83
C ASN A 134 -18.91 1.40 5.54
N SER A 135 -17.95 2.04 4.87
CA SER A 135 -16.72 1.37 4.39
C SER A 135 -16.99 0.21 3.44
N GLU A 136 -18.07 0.29 2.65
CA GLU A 136 -18.48 -0.69 1.66
C GLU A 136 -18.36 -0.09 0.25
N ILE A 137 -17.79 -0.83 -0.71
CA ILE A 137 -17.75 -0.38 -2.11
C ILE A 137 -19.12 -0.62 -2.74
N PRO A 138 -19.85 0.42 -3.19
CA PRO A 138 -21.11 0.21 -3.89
C PRO A 138 -20.90 -0.54 -5.21
N ARG A 139 -21.96 -1.20 -5.69
CA ARG A 139 -21.94 -1.86 -7.00
C ARG A 139 -21.57 -0.83 -8.08
N TYR A 140 -20.64 -1.21 -8.96
CA TYR A 140 -20.06 -0.41 -10.05
C TYR A 140 -19.14 0.73 -9.64
N GLU A 141 -19.00 1.01 -8.34
CA GLU A 141 -18.02 1.98 -7.87
C GLU A 141 -16.59 1.42 -7.93
N LYS A 142 -15.61 2.31 -7.85
CA LYS A 142 -14.21 1.93 -7.96
C LYS A 142 -13.66 1.46 -6.61
N LEU A 143 -13.22 0.22 -6.53
CA LEU A 143 -12.19 -0.21 -5.58
C LEU A 143 -10.82 0.12 -6.17
N GLU A 144 -10.00 0.86 -5.43
CA GLU A 144 -8.59 1.11 -5.75
C GLU A 144 -7.73 0.68 -4.57
N LEU A 145 -6.81 -0.25 -4.81
CA LEU A 145 -5.80 -0.68 -3.87
C LEU A 145 -4.49 0.06 -4.15
N SER A 146 -3.72 0.33 -3.11
CA SER A 146 -2.36 0.84 -3.20
C SER A 146 -1.44 0.02 -2.31
N PHE A 147 -0.27 -0.37 -2.80
CA PHE A 147 0.73 -1.13 -2.04
C PHE A 147 2.13 -0.91 -2.59
N GLN A 148 3.13 -1.41 -1.87
CA GLN A 148 4.54 -1.43 -2.27
C GLN A 148 5.01 -2.87 -2.42
N ILE A 149 6.06 -3.07 -3.22
CA ILE A 149 6.76 -4.36 -3.33
C ILE A 149 8.16 -4.16 -2.76
N ALA A 150 8.53 -4.96 -1.77
CA ALA A 150 9.86 -4.96 -1.18
C ALA A 150 10.63 -6.22 -1.58
N ASN A 151 11.95 -6.07 -1.67
CA ASN A 151 12.91 -7.12 -2.03
C ASN A 151 12.64 -7.77 -3.40
N SER A 152 12.06 -7.01 -4.33
CA SER A 152 12.00 -7.42 -5.73
C SER A 152 13.38 -7.30 -6.38
N VAL A 153 13.72 -8.28 -7.21
CA VAL A 153 14.92 -8.25 -8.06
C VAL A 153 14.66 -7.56 -9.41
N ALA A 154 13.41 -7.18 -9.70
CA ALA A 154 13.05 -6.52 -10.94
C ALA A 154 13.72 -5.13 -11.04
N GLY A 155 14.44 -4.90 -12.13
CA GLY A 155 15.08 -3.61 -12.42
C GLY A 155 14.11 -2.57 -13.00
N ASN A 156 12.94 -2.99 -13.48
CA ASN A 156 11.95 -2.11 -14.11
C ASN A 156 10.52 -2.49 -13.71
N PHE A 157 9.90 -1.70 -12.84
CA PHE A 157 8.54 -1.94 -12.36
C PHE A 157 7.44 -1.55 -13.35
N GLN A 158 7.75 -0.81 -14.41
CA GLN A 158 6.80 -0.51 -15.49
C GLN A 158 6.65 -1.65 -16.49
N LEU A 159 7.54 -2.64 -16.47
CA LEU A 159 7.48 -3.79 -17.37
C LEU A 159 6.84 -4.99 -16.66
N PRO A 160 5.94 -5.73 -17.34
CA PRO A 160 5.51 -7.03 -16.85
C PRO A 160 6.71 -7.99 -16.82
N PHE A 161 6.64 -8.97 -15.93
CA PHE A 161 7.58 -10.09 -15.95
C PHE A 161 7.38 -10.93 -17.22
N ASP A 162 8.45 -11.12 -17.98
CA ASP A 162 8.52 -11.99 -19.15
C ASP A 162 9.78 -12.86 -19.06
N ALA A 163 9.59 -14.18 -18.94
CA ALA A 163 10.67 -15.17 -18.91
C ALA A 163 11.20 -15.51 -20.32
N SER A 164 10.51 -15.04 -21.36
CA SER A 164 10.75 -15.34 -22.77
C SER A 164 10.97 -14.07 -23.59
N ALA A 165 11.68 -13.09 -23.01
CA ALA A 165 11.96 -11.82 -23.67
C ALA A 165 12.67 -12.03 -25.04
N PRO A 166 12.28 -11.29 -26.10
CA PRO A 166 12.95 -11.36 -27.39
C PRO A 166 14.45 -11.06 -27.30
N GLN A 167 15.24 -11.66 -28.20
CA GLN A 167 16.69 -11.44 -28.26
C GLN A 167 17.01 -9.94 -28.39
N GLY A 168 17.77 -9.39 -27.45
CA GLY A 168 18.12 -7.97 -27.38
C GLY A 168 17.44 -7.18 -26.25
N ILE A 169 16.53 -7.81 -25.51
CA ILE A 169 16.01 -7.30 -24.24
C ILE A 169 16.49 -8.24 -23.13
N ASP A 170 17.11 -7.70 -22.08
CA ASP A 170 17.42 -8.49 -20.89
C ASP A 170 16.10 -9.02 -20.32
N GLY A 171 15.91 -10.34 -20.34
CA GLY A 171 14.74 -10.98 -19.73
C GLY A 171 14.69 -10.75 -18.23
N ASN A 172 13.55 -11.06 -17.61
CA ASN A 172 13.39 -11.04 -16.14
C ASN A 172 13.60 -9.67 -15.46
N GLN A 173 13.59 -8.56 -16.22
CA GLN A 173 13.72 -7.21 -15.68
C GLN A 173 12.42 -6.67 -15.06
N GLY A 174 11.27 -7.21 -15.49
CA GLY A 174 9.94 -6.80 -15.06
C GLY A 174 9.40 -7.59 -13.87
N ILE A 175 8.27 -7.13 -13.32
CA ILE A 175 7.51 -7.83 -12.29
C ILE A 175 6.02 -7.77 -12.64
N THR A 176 5.33 -8.89 -12.49
CA THR A 176 3.88 -8.97 -12.66
C THR A 176 3.26 -9.28 -11.30
N VAL A 177 2.27 -8.48 -10.90
CA VAL A 177 1.41 -8.78 -9.74
C VAL A 177 -0.02 -8.82 -10.21
N ASN A 178 -0.76 -9.83 -9.79
CA ASN A 178 -2.16 -10.02 -10.11
C ASN A 178 -3.01 -10.04 -8.83
N ALA A 179 -4.10 -9.30 -8.83
CA ALA A 179 -5.17 -9.46 -7.86
C ALA A 179 -6.21 -10.44 -8.40
N LEU A 180 -6.54 -11.44 -7.61
CA LEU A 180 -7.70 -12.30 -7.86
C LEU A 180 -8.84 -11.85 -6.96
N PHE A 181 -9.92 -11.42 -7.59
CA PHE A 181 -11.17 -11.10 -6.92
C PHE A 181 -12.14 -12.27 -7.06
N THR A 182 -12.63 -12.78 -5.94
CA THR A 182 -13.68 -13.81 -5.88
C THR A 182 -14.98 -13.12 -5.51
N ASP A 183 -15.97 -13.19 -6.40
CA ASP A 183 -17.29 -12.60 -6.18
C ASP A 183 -18.17 -13.48 -5.25
N PRO A 184 -19.37 -13.01 -4.85
CA PRO A 184 -20.27 -13.77 -3.97
C PRO A 184 -20.73 -15.13 -4.52
N ASP A 185 -20.66 -15.33 -5.84
CA ASP A 185 -21.01 -16.58 -6.52
C ASP A 185 -19.77 -17.48 -6.72
N ASN A 186 -18.66 -17.17 -6.06
CA ASN A 186 -17.35 -17.82 -6.19
C ASN A 186 -16.70 -17.69 -7.57
N GLN A 187 -17.12 -16.73 -8.39
CA GLN A 187 -16.46 -16.47 -9.67
C GLN A 187 -15.20 -15.63 -9.45
N VAL A 188 -14.11 -16.07 -10.08
CA VAL A 188 -12.80 -15.45 -9.91
C VAL A 188 -12.46 -14.59 -11.13
N THR A 189 -12.10 -13.33 -10.90
CA THR A 189 -11.58 -12.42 -11.92
C THR A 189 -10.16 -12.00 -11.58
N THR A 190 -9.26 -12.06 -12.57
CA THR A 190 -7.89 -11.57 -12.44
C THR A 190 -7.81 -10.12 -12.89
N GLN A 191 -7.24 -9.26 -12.05
CA GLN A 191 -6.93 -7.87 -12.35
C GLN A 191 -5.42 -7.63 -12.22
N PRO A 192 -4.72 -7.23 -13.29
CA PRO A 192 -3.30 -6.93 -13.21
C PRO A 192 -3.08 -5.65 -12.40
N ALA A 193 -2.09 -5.70 -11.51
CA ALA A 193 -1.58 -4.50 -10.87
C ALA A 193 -0.70 -3.73 -11.84
N PHE A 194 -0.62 -2.42 -11.67
CA PHE A 194 0.25 -1.55 -12.45
C PHE A 194 1.01 -0.61 -11.51
N TYR A 195 2.27 -0.33 -11.86
CA TYR A 195 3.06 0.67 -11.17
C TYR A 195 2.59 2.08 -11.56
N TYR A 196 2.26 2.89 -10.58
CA TYR A 196 1.60 4.19 -10.77
C TYR A 196 2.39 5.30 -10.10
N GLN A 197 2.52 6.42 -10.81
CA GLN A 197 2.97 7.68 -10.25
C GLN A 197 1.77 8.53 -9.86
N ASP A 198 1.75 9.08 -8.65
CA ASP A 198 0.68 9.99 -8.26
C ASP A 198 0.82 11.35 -8.97
N PHE A 199 -0.32 12.02 -9.17
CA PHE A 199 -0.38 13.34 -9.80
C PHE A 199 -1.18 14.29 -8.92
N GLN A 200 -0.73 15.55 -8.87
CA GLN A 200 -1.52 16.65 -8.35
C GLN A 200 -2.33 17.27 -9.49
N TYR A 201 -3.65 17.25 -9.35
CA TYR A 201 -4.59 17.83 -10.30
C TYR A 201 -4.88 19.29 -9.96
N HIS A 202 -4.87 20.15 -10.98
CA HIS A 202 -5.31 21.55 -10.95
C HIS A 202 -6.12 21.89 -12.19
N VAL A 203 -7.01 22.87 -12.08
CA VAL A 203 -7.71 23.45 -13.23
C VAL A 203 -7.28 24.89 -13.39
N TYR A 204 -6.70 25.23 -14.54
CA TYR A 204 -6.35 26.61 -14.90
C TYR A 204 -6.99 26.94 -16.25
N ASN A 205 -7.71 28.07 -16.31
CA ASN A 205 -8.40 28.53 -17.53
C ASN A 205 -9.30 27.46 -18.17
N ASN A 206 -10.05 26.71 -17.36
CA ASN A 206 -10.88 25.58 -17.82
C ASN A 206 -10.09 24.45 -18.51
N GLN A 207 -8.78 24.37 -18.27
CA GLN A 207 -7.93 23.28 -18.73
C GLN A 207 -7.41 22.48 -17.54
N ASP A 208 -7.33 21.18 -17.72
CA ASP A 208 -6.80 20.24 -16.75
C ASP A 208 -5.28 20.25 -16.77
N TRP A 209 -4.68 20.40 -15.59
CA TRP A 209 -3.25 20.29 -15.37
C TRP A 209 -2.98 19.15 -14.38
N LEU A 210 -2.13 18.22 -14.79
CA LEU A 210 -1.70 17.08 -13.99
C LEU A 210 -0.19 17.18 -13.77
N TYR A 211 0.21 17.51 -12.55
CA TYR A 211 1.62 17.61 -12.18
C TYR A 211 2.08 16.31 -11.54
N PRO A 212 3.12 15.63 -12.06
CA PRO A 212 3.60 14.40 -11.48
C PRO A 212 4.18 14.66 -10.09
N LEU A 213 3.80 13.81 -9.14
CA LEU A 213 4.42 13.73 -7.83
C LEU A 213 5.52 12.68 -7.89
N ALA A 214 6.64 12.88 -7.20
CA ALA A 214 7.68 11.85 -7.05
C ALA A 214 7.25 10.72 -6.07
N SER A 215 5.94 10.47 -5.96
CA SER A 215 5.31 9.42 -5.18
C SER A 215 4.87 8.32 -6.13
N TYR A 216 5.23 7.08 -5.80
CA TYR A 216 4.92 5.91 -6.61
C TYR A 216 4.33 4.80 -5.75
N ALA A 217 3.39 4.05 -6.32
CA ALA A 217 2.81 2.88 -5.69
C ALA A 217 2.33 1.89 -6.74
N TRP A 218 2.25 0.61 -6.37
CA TRP A 218 1.50 -0.37 -7.14
C TRP A 218 0.01 -0.18 -6.88
N LYS A 219 -0.78 -0.20 -7.95
CA LYS A 219 -2.23 -0.05 -7.87
C LYS A 219 -2.95 -1.21 -8.56
N VAL A 220 -4.09 -1.59 -8.00
CA VAL A 220 -5.07 -2.48 -8.62
C VAL A 220 -6.40 -1.76 -8.57
N ARG A 221 -7.15 -1.80 -9.67
CA ARG A 221 -8.49 -1.22 -9.76
C ARG A 221 -9.50 -2.29 -10.13
N PHE A 222 -10.65 -2.26 -9.47
CA PHE A 222 -11.75 -3.19 -9.72
C PHE A 222 -13.08 -2.51 -9.45
N SER A 223 -14.12 -2.85 -10.20
CA SER A 223 -15.48 -2.36 -9.95
C SER A 223 -16.42 -3.55 -9.77
N PRO A 224 -16.89 -3.82 -8.53
CA PRO A 224 -17.74 -4.98 -8.27
C PRO A 224 -19.05 -4.85 -9.03
N ASN A 225 -19.42 -5.89 -9.78
CA ASN A 225 -20.65 -5.93 -10.57
C ASN A 225 -21.81 -6.65 -9.87
N LYS A 226 -21.59 -7.12 -8.64
CA LYS A 226 -22.55 -7.84 -7.79
C LYS A 226 -22.48 -7.30 -6.35
N ILE A 227 -23.58 -7.43 -5.63
CA ILE A 227 -23.66 -7.08 -4.20
C ILE A 227 -23.42 -8.37 -3.40
N GLY A 228 -22.61 -8.27 -2.34
CA GLY A 228 -22.30 -9.38 -1.43
C GLY A 228 -20.85 -9.37 -0.96
N GLN A 229 -20.46 -10.39 -0.19
CA GLN A 229 -19.08 -10.58 0.24
C GLN A 229 -18.19 -10.91 -0.96
N CYS A 230 -17.13 -10.12 -1.15
CA CYS A 230 -16.08 -10.37 -2.14
C CYS A 230 -14.75 -10.54 -1.41
N SER A 231 -13.95 -11.54 -1.80
CA SER A 231 -12.60 -11.76 -1.26
C SER A 231 -11.53 -11.49 -2.30
N MET A 232 -10.32 -11.18 -1.86
CA MET A 232 -9.19 -10.91 -2.74
C MET A 232 -7.91 -11.55 -2.26
N SER A 233 -7.06 -11.99 -3.19
CA SER A 233 -5.66 -12.34 -2.96
C SER A 233 -4.74 -11.68 -3.99
N LEU A 234 -3.52 -11.33 -3.58
CA LEU A 234 -2.45 -10.84 -4.48
C LEU A 234 -1.41 -11.95 -4.68
N LYS A 235 -0.89 -12.06 -5.90
CA LYS A 235 0.14 -13.04 -6.27
C LYS A 235 1.01 -12.56 -7.41
#